data_AF-A0AAD4EHJ6-F1
#
_entry.id   AF-A0AAD4EHJ6-F1
#
_cell.length_a   1.000
_cell.length_b   1.000
_cell.length_c   1.000
_cell.angle_alpha   90.00
_cell.angle_beta   90.00
_cell.angle_gamma   90.00
#
_symmetry.space_group_name_H-M   'P 1'
#
loop_
_entity.id
_entity.type
_entity.pdbx_description
1 polymer ?
#
loop_
_entity_poly.entity_id
_entity_poly.type
_entity_poly.pdbx_seq_one_letter_code
_entity_poly.pdbx_strand_id
1 'polypeptide(L)'
;MDLPALPEHENRWPQNVYTAEGIISNIYNAAIRILRSNDAEPTRVAYHYDALSTEALPLLEAIESDTSPAAYQLLHDWLLVCARLIGEVAAMLKDISGNLHVGNAERANVIIPELVTLGHQQC
;
A
#
# COMPACT_ATOMS: atom_id res chain seq x y z
N MET A 1 -4.22 12.69 -6.33
CA MET A 1 -5.43 12.29 -5.61
C MET A 1 -5.08 12.40 -4.15
N ASP A 2 -5.92 13.10 -3.41
CA ASP A 2 -5.80 13.29 -1.97
C ASP A 2 -7.04 12.64 -1.36
N LEU A 3 -6.94 12.13 -0.14
CA LEU A 3 -8.11 11.59 0.56
C LEU A 3 -9.09 12.72 0.89
N PRO A 4 -10.41 12.42 0.91
CA PRO A 4 -11.40 13.39 1.32
C PRO A 4 -11.21 13.76 2.80
N ALA A 5 -11.44 15.03 3.13
CA ALA A 5 -11.50 15.46 4.52
C ALA A 5 -12.66 14.77 5.25
N LEU A 6 -12.49 14.53 6.55
CA LEU A 6 -13.59 14.05 7.41
C LEU A 6 -14.80 14.99 7.30
N PRO A 7 -16.02 14.44 7.17
CA PRO A 7 -17.23 15.26 7.10
C PRO A 7 -17.43 16.04 8.39
N GLU A 8 -18.08 17.21 8.30
CA GLU A 8 -18.41 18.00 9.49
C GLU A 8 -19.39 17.24 10.39
N HIS A 9 -19.12 17.26 11.70
CA HIS A 9 -19.93 16.61 12.71
C HIS A 9 -20.23 17.61 13.83
N GLU A 10 -21.51 17.76 14.20
CA GLU A 10 -21.97 18.78 15.16
C GLU A 10 -21.23 18.71 16.51
N ASN A 11 -20.88 17.51 16.95
CA ASN A 11 -20.21 17.28 18.23
C ASN A 11 -18.71 16.94 18.10
N ARG A 12 -18.10 17.22 16.94
CA ARG A 12 -16.75 16.74 16.52
C ARG A 12 -16.65 15.21 16.50
N TRP A 13 -15.65 14.68 15.81
CA TRP A 13 -15.41 13.24 15.80
C TRP A 13 -14.72 12.77 17.09
N PRO A 14 -14.95 11.53 17.52
CA PRO A 14 -14.15 10.91 18.57
C PRO A 14 -12.64 10.91 18.24
N GLN A 15 -11.79 11.00 19.26
CA GLN A 15 -10.34 11.09 19.08
C GLN A 15 -9.75 9.90 18.31
N ASN A 16 -10.31 8.70 18.47
CA ASN A 16 -9.90 7.51 17.73
C ASN A 16 -10.15 7.66 16.23
N VAL A 17 -11.26 8.29 15.80
CA VAL A 17 -11.54 8.55 14.37
C VAL A 17 -10.53 9.53 13.79
N TYR A 18 -10.22 10.64 14.49
CA TYR A 18 -9.18 11.57 14.05
C TYR A 18 -7.79 10.93 13.99
N THR A 19 -7.47 10.07 14.97
CA THR A 19 -6.19 9.36 15.00
C THR A 19 -6.07 8.39 13.83
N ALA A 20 -7.12 7.61 13.58
CA ALA A 20 -7.18 6.68 12.46
C ALA A 20 -7.10 7.41 11.11
N GLU A 21 -7.86 8.51 10.93
CA GLU A 21 -7.76 9.34 9.73
C GLU A 21 -6.34 9.86 9.50
N GLY A 22 -5.68 10.38 10.53
CA GLY A 22 -4.31 10.86 10.42
C GLY A 22 -3.33 9.76 9.99
N ILE A 23 -3.47 8.54 10.54
CA ILE A 23 -2.64 7.39 10.16
C ILE A 23 -2.91 6.99 8.71
N ILE A 24 -4.19 6.83 8.33
CA ILE A 24 -4.60 6.47 6.96
C ILE A 24 -4.09 7.50 5.96
N SER A 25 -4.26 8.80 6.26
CA SER A 25 -3.76 9.91 5.44
C SER A 25 -2.25 9.89 5.29
N ASN A 26 -1.50 9.58 6.34
CA ASN A 26 -0.05 9.45 6.26
C ASN A 26 0.39 8.27 5.37
N ILE A 27 -0.22 7.09 5.55
CA ILE A 27 0.11 5.89 4.76
C ILE A 27 -0.24 6.14 3.29
N TYR A 28 -1.43 6.65 3.01
CA TYR A 28 -1.89 6.96 1.65
C TYR A 28 -0.95 7.97 0.96
N ASN A 29 -0.62 9.07 1.64
CA ASN A 29 0.27 10.09 1.07
C ASN A 29 1.68 9.55 0.83
N ALA A 30 2.19 8.68 1.70
CA ALA A 30 3.47 8.02 1.49
C ALA A 30 3.43 7.11 0.25
N ALA A 31 2.38 6.30 0.11
CA ALA A 31 2.16 5.45 -1.06
C ALA A 31 2.07 6.27 -2.37
N ILE A 32 1.32 7.37 -2.38
CA ILE A 32 1.24 8.28 -3.53
C ILE A 32 2.60 8.88 -3.89
N ARG A 33 3.43 9.23 -2.90
CA ARG A 33 4.80 9.72 -3.17
C ARG A 33 5.67 8.67 -3.86
N ILE A 34 5.52 7.39 -3.51
CA ILE A 34 6.20 6.30 -4.20
C ILE A 34 5.72 6.18 -5.63
N LEU A 35 4.40 6.20 -5.88
CA LEU A 35 3.84 6.14 -7.23
C LEU A 35 4.30 7.28 -8.15
N ARG A 36 4.59 8.45 -7.56
CA ARG A 36 5.10 9.63 -8.29
C ARG A 36 6.62 9.64 -8.45
N SER A 37 7.34 8.72 -7.80
CA SER A 37 8.79 8.63 -7.87
C SER A 37 9.23 7.80 -9.07
N ASN A 38 10.12 8.32 -9.90
CA ASN A 38 10.65 7.58 -11.07
C ASN A 38 11.63 6.46 -10.71
N ASP A 39 12.25 6.49 -9.52
CA ASP A 39 13.19 5.48 -9.02
C ASP A 39 12.62 4.74 -7.79
N ALA A 40 11.44 4.14 -7.94
CA ALA A 40 10.82 3.38 -6.86
C ALA A 40 11.47 1.99 -6.71
N GLU A 41 12.31 1.83 -5.68
CA GLU A 41 12.91 0.54 -5.32
C GLU A 41 11.83 -0.54 -5.03
N PRO A 42 11.95 -1.77 -5.55
CA PRO A 42 10.94 -2.82 -5.39
C PRO A 42 10.57 -3.09 -3.93
N THR A 43 11.55 -3.10 -3.02
CA THR A 43 11.33 -3.30 -1.58
C THR A 43 10.50 -2.17 -0.97
N ARG A 44 10.69 -0.92 -1.42
CA ARG A 44 9.89 0.22 -0.95
C ARG A 44 8.45 0.12 -1.46
N VAL A 45 8.26 -0.25 -2.73
CA VAL A 45 6.93 -0.48 -3.29
C VAL A 45 6.18 -1.56 -2.51
N ALA A 46 6.85 -2.69 -2.22
CA ALA A 46 6.27 -3.78 -1.44
C ALA A 46 5.90 -3.36 -0.01
N TYR A 47 6.77 -2.59 0.67
CA TYR A 47 6.49 -2.07 2.02
C TYR A 47 5.23 -1.19 2.05
N HIS A 48 5.10 -0.24 1.11
CA HIS A 48 3.94 0.64 1.08
C HIS A 48 2.66 -0.06 0.63
N TYR A 49 2.76 -1.08 -0.23
CA TYR A 49 1.63 -1.95 -0.55
C TYR A 49 1.15 -2.73 0.69
N ASP A 50 2.09 -3.28 1.46
CA ASP A 50 1.78 -4.00 2.70
C ASP A 50 1.10 -3.08 3.72
N ALA A 51 1.66 -1.90 3.99
CA ALA A 51 1.10 -0.93 4.93
C ALA A 51 -0.35 -0.51 4.59
N LEU A 52 -0.69 -0.36 3.31
CA LEU A 52 -2.09 -0.09 2.91
C LEU A 52 -3.02 -1.25 3.29
N SER A 53 -2.55 -2.49 3.16
CA SER A 53 -3.34 -3.70 3.37
C SER A 53 -3.43 -4.11 4.84
N THR A 54 -2.35 -3.93 5.60
CA THR A 54 -2.21 -4.43 6.98
C THR A 54 -2.46 -3.36 8.04
N GLU A 55 -2.42 -2.07 7.68
CA GLU A 55 -2.66 -0.97 8.62
C GLU A 55 -3.84 -0.11 8.18
N ALA A 56 -3.84 0.44 6.96
CA ALA A 56 -4.85 1.42 6.55
C ALA A 56 -6.25 0.82 6.39
N LEU A 57 -6.39 -0.34 5.74
CA LEU A 57 -7.67 -1.02 5.58
C LEU A 57 -8.28 -1.47 6.93
N PRO A 58 -7.53 -2.15 7.83
CA PRO A 58 -8.06 -2.50 9.15
C PRO A 58 -8.51 -1.29 9.98
N LEU A 59 -7.84 -0.14 9.85
CA LEU A 59 -8.28 1.08 10.52
C LEU A 59 -9.61 1.61 9.98
N LEU A 60 -9.86 1.52 8.67
CA LEU A 60 -11.16 1.87 8.10
C LEU A 60 -12.27 0.92 8.59
N GLU A 61 -12.00 -0.39 8.63
CA GLU A 61 -12.93 -1.40 9.14
C GLU A 61 -13.23 -1.20 10.64
N ALA A 62 -12.21 -0.81 11.41
CA ALA A 62 -12.37 -0.48 12.82
C ALA A 62 -13.23 0.77 13.03
N ILE A 63 -13.03 1.83 12.22
CA ILE A 63 -13.90 3.01 12.26
C ILE A 63 -15.35 2.61 11.94
N GLU A 64 -15.57 1.81 10.90
CA GLU A 64 -16.90 1.32 10.54
C GLU A 64 -17.56 0.54 11.69
N SER A 65 -16.81 -0.34 12.36
CA SER A 65 -17.32 -1.22 13.42
C SER A 65 -17.58 -0.51 14.75
N ASP A 66 -16.73 0.45 15.12
CA ASP A 66 -16.78 1.13 16.43
C ASP A 66 -17.68 2.37 16.42
N THR A 67 -18.12 2.82 15.23
CA THR A 67 -18.95 4.02 15.10
C THR A 67 -20.43 3.71 15.35
N SER A 68 -21.12 4.60 16.08
CA SER A 68 -22.56 4.46 16.30
C SER A 68 -23.34 4.55 14.98
N PRO A 69 -24.52 3.92 14.84
CA PRO A 69 -25.26 3.92 13.57
C PRO A 69 -25.57 5.32 13.00
N ALA A 70 -25.87 6.29 13.88
CA ALA A 70 -26.15 7.67 13.47
C ALA A 70 -24.90 8.38 12.91
N ALA A 71 -23.75 8.14 13.53
CA ALA A 71 -22.47 8.69 13.13
C ALA A 71 -21.94 7.98 11.86
N TYR A 72 -22.18 6.67 11.73
CA TYR A 72 -21.81 5.88 10.57
C TYR A 72 -22.50 6.40 9.30
N GLN A 73 -23.76 6.81 9.39
CA GLN A 73 -24.48 7.34 8.24
C GLN A 73 -23.86 8.62 7.65
N LEU A 74 -23.15 9.40 8.47
CA LEU A 74 -22.38 10.56 8.02
C LEU A 74 -20.99 10.16 7.48
N LEU A 75 -20.38 9.10 8.02
CA LEU A 75 -19.07 8.60 7.59
C LEU A 75 -19.15 7.66 6.40
N HIS A 76 -20.30 7.08 6.08
CA HIS A 76 -20.41 6.00 5.09
C HIS A 76 -19.80 6.38 3.75
N ASP A 77 -20.18 7.53 3.20
CA ASP A 77 -19.64 8.01 1.92
C ASP A 77 -18.14 8.29 2.01
N TRP A 78 -17.67 8.84 3.14
CA TRP A 78 -16.25 9.10 3.38
C TRP A 78 -15.44 7.80 3.45
N LEU A 79 -15.93 6.80 4.20
CA LEU A 79 -15.31 5.47 4.31
C LEU A 79 -15.24 4.79 2.94
N LEU A 80 -16.33 4.84 2.15
CA LEU A 80 -16.39 4.25 0.82
C LEU A 80 -15.37 4.88 -0.13
N VAL A 81 -15.28 6.21 -0.14
CA VAL A 81 -14.32 6.94 -0.98
C VAL A 81 -12.89 6.63 -0.55
N CYS A 82 -12.60 6.63 0.75
CA CYS A 82 -11.28 6.28 1.28
C CYS A 82 -10.88 4.84 0.90
N ALA A 83 -11.76 3.87 1.12
CA ALA A 83 -11.52 2.47 0.78
C ALA A 83 -11.25 2.29 -0.72
N ARG A 84 -12.03 2.97 -1.57
CA ARG A 84 -11.82 2.96 -3.02
C ARG A 84 -10.45 3.53 -3.40
N LEU A 85 -10.10 4.71 -2.90
CA LEU A 85 -8.82 5.36 -3.22
C LEU A 85 -7.62 4.54 -2.74
N ILE A 86 -7.71 3.96 -1.54
CA ILE A 86 -6.69 3.04 -1.01
C ILE A 86 -6.56 1.81 -1.90
N GLY A 87 -7.70 1.21 -2.31
CA GLY A 87 -7.72 0.05 -3.21
C GLY A 87 -7.08 0.35 -4.57
N GLU A 88 -7.39 1.52 -5.16
CA GLU A 88 -6.79 1.97 -6.42
C GLU A 88 -5.27 2.14 -6.29
N VAL A 89 -4.79 2.76 -5.21
CA VAL A 89 -3.35 2.92 -4.95
C VAL A 89 -2.66 1.58 -4.70
N ALA A 90 -3.28 0.69 -3.92
CA ALA A 90 -2.75 -0.65 -3.68
C ALA A 90 -2.63 -1.46 -4.99
N ALA A 91 -3.63 -1.37 -5.87
CA ALA A 91 -3.59 -2.01 -7.19
C ALA A 91 -2.43 -1.47 -8.04
N MET A 92 -2.24 -0.15 -8.09
CA MET A 92 -1.13 0.47 -8.83
C MET A 92 0.25 0.04 -8.29
N LEU A 93 0.43 0.01 -6.96
CA LEU A 93 1.68 -0.45 -6.35
C LEU A 93 1.94 -1.94 -6.64
N LYS A 94 0.90 -2.77 -6.63
CA LYS A 94 1.00 -4.19 -6.96
C LYS A 94 1.44 -4.40 -8.41
N ASP A 95 0.87 -3.65 -9.36
CA ASP A 95 1.26 -3.70 -10.77
C ASP A 95 2.72 -3.30 -10.98
N ILE A 96 3.16 -2.22 -10.32
CA ILE A 96 4.56 -1.79 -10.37
C ILE A 96 5.47 -2.87 -9.81
N SER A 97 5.12 -3.46 -8.66
CA SER A 97 5.89 -4.56 -8.07
C SER A 97 5.99 -5.76 -9.02
N GLY A 98 4.88 -6.16 -9.66
CA GLY A 98 4.85 -7.23 -10.65
C GLY A 98 5.77 -6.95 -11.85
N ASN A 99 5.72 -5.73 -12.40
CA ASN A 99 6.55 -5.31 -13.53
C ASN A 99 8.05 -5.22 -13.19
N LEU A 100 8.39 -4.77 -11.98
CA LEU A 100 9.78 -4.74 -11.50
C LEU A 100 10.37 -6.15 -11.36
N HIS A 101 9.57 -7.14 -10.98
CA HIS A 101 10.02 -8.54 -10.91
C HIS A 101 10.27 -9.12 -12.31
N VAL A 102 9.44 -8.78 -13.31
CA VAL A 102 9.64 -9.22 -14.71
C VAL A 102 10.87 -8.57 -15.33
N GLY A 103 11.07 -7.26 -15.15
CA GLY A 103 12.23 -6.55 -15.68
C GLY A 103 13.57 -7.00 -15.07
N ASN A 104 13.57 -7.43 -13.80
CA ASN A 104 14.75 -8.02 -13.16
C ASN A 104 15.01 -9.46 -13.63
N ALA A 105 13.99 -10.24 -13.94
CA ALA A 105 14.16 -11.59 -14.50
C ALA A 105 14.79 -11.56 -15.90
N GLU A 106 14.42 -10.58 -16.74
CA GLU A 106 15.04 -10.40 -18.07
C GLU A 106 16.50 -9.93 -17.99
N ARG A 107 16.87 -9.12 -16.98
CA ARG A 107 18.26 -8.74 -16.72
C ARG A 107 19.08 -9.84 -16.05
N ALA A 108 18.42 -10.78 -15.38
CA ALA A 108 19.06 -11.93 -14.76
C ALA A 108 19.34 -13.08 -15.75
N ASN A 109 19.12 -12.89 -17.06
CA ASN A 109 19.58 -13.82 -18.10
C ASN A 109 21.11 -13.75 -18.31
N VAL A 110 21.85 -13.67 -17.20
CA VAL A 110 23.28 -13.93 -17.14
C VAL A 110 23.42 -15.43 -17.33
N ILE A 111 23.85 -15.81 -18.54
CA ILE A 111 24.37 -17.14 -18.84
C ILE A 111 25.41 -17.46 -17.76
N ILE A 112 25.08 -18.37 -16.85
CA ILE A 112 26.05 -18.96 -15.94
C ILE A 112 27.04 -19.70 -16.85
N PRO A 113 28.32 -19.30 -16.93
CA PRO A 113 29.29 -20.10 -17.68
C PRO A 113 29.36 -21.47 -17.03
N GLU A 114 29.11 -22.48 -17.84
CA GLU A 114 29.24 -23.89 -17.50
C GLU A 114 30.54 -24.10 -16.71
N LEU A 115 30.41 -24.64 -15.50
CA LEU A 115 31.52 -24.96 -14.63
C LEU A 115 32.43 -25.96 -15.36
N VAL A 116 33.58 -25.47 -15.84
CA VAL A 116 34.61 -26.29 -16.47
C VAL A 116 35.03 -27.38 -15.50
N THR A 117 34.81 -28.62 -15.92
CA THR A 117 35.28 -29.86 -15.29
C THR A 117 36.81 -29.86 -15.24
N LEU A 118 37.39 -29.61 -14.06
CA LEU A 118 38.79 -29.93 -13.79
C LEU A 118 38.90 -31.38 -13.34
N GLY A 119 39.26 -32.25 -14.28
CA GLY A 119 39.76 -33.58 -13.98
C GLY A 119 41.05 -33.51 -13.17
N HIS A 120 41.15 -34.39 -12.17
CA HIS A 120 42.40 -34.92 -11.61
C HIS A 120 42.06 -36.34 -11.16
N GLN A 121 42.25 -37.32 -12.04
CA GLN A 121 43.43 -38.17 -12.13
C GLN A 121 43.71 -38.99 -10.87
N GLN A 122 43.69 -40.30 -11.12
CA GLN A 122 44.01 -41.41 -10.25
C GLN A 122 45.34 -41.23 -9.52
N CYS A 123 45.39 -41.71 -8.27
CA CYS A 123 46.47 -42.55 -7.73
C CYS A 123 45.84 -43.51 -6.71
#